data_AF-A0A2A4M113-F1
#
_entry.id   AF-A0A2A4M113-F1
#
_cell.length_a   1.000
_cell.length_b   1.000
_cell.length_c   1.000
_cell.angle_alpha   90.00
_cell.angle_beta   90.00
_cell.angle_gamma   90.00
#
_symmetry.space_group_name_H-M   'P 1'
#
loop_
_entity.id
_entity.type
_entity.pdbx_description
1 polymer ?
#
loop_
_entity_poly.entity_id
_entity_poly.type
_entity_poly.pdbx_seq_one_letter_code
_entity_poly.pdbx_strand_id
1 'polypeptide(L)'
;MRTDKQDLFIEQYCLTGNASKAAEKAGYAVPKTAGHKLKNQFSGEIEERTRKMLQDAVPAALGQLRTLSNEALSEAVRLGAVRDILDRAGYKPVERVESTSRIETASMDDLRRELEALTGSDEAIPERLN
;
A
#
# COMPACT_ATOMS: atom_id res chain seq x y z
N MET A 1 -10.96 30.15 9.25
CA MET A 1 -11.95 30.18 8.15
C MET A 1 -11.18 30.37 6.85
N ARG A 2 -11.34 29.47 5.87
CA ARG A 2 -10.70 29.61 4.55
C ARG A 2 -11.50 30.60 3.71
N THR A 3 -10.82 31.23 2.75
CA THR A 3 -11.49 32.10 1.77
C THR A 3 -11.96 31.27 0.58
N ASP A 4 -13.02 31.72 -0.10
CA ASP A 4 -13.56 31.05 -1.29
C ASP A 4 -12.47 30.82 -2.36
N LYS A 5 -11.52 31.75 -2.49
CA LYS A 5 -10.37 31.61 -3.40
C LYS A 5 -9.43 30.47 -3.01
N GLN A 6 -9.22 30.23 -1.72
CA GLN A 6 -8.37 29.14 -1.23
C GLN A 6 -9.04 27.79 -1.42
N ASP A 7 -10.34 27.68 -1.14
CA ASP A 7 -11.08 26.43 -1.38
C ASP A 7 -11.18 26.11 -2.88
N LEU A 8 -11.42 27.12 -3.72
CA LEU A 8 -11.37 26.97 -5.17
C LEU A 8 -9.98 26.55 -5.67
N PHE A 9 -8.91 27.09 -5.09
CA PHE A 9 -7.55 26.64 -5.41
C PHE A 9 -7.34 25.16 -5.09
N ILE A 10 -7.72 24.73 -3.87
CA ILE A 10 -7.57 23.33 -3.44
C ILE A 10 -8.34 22.40 -4.38
N GLU A 11 -9.59 22.73 -4.70
CA GLU A 11 -10.42 21.94 -5.62
C GLU A 11 -9.79 21.84 -7.00
N GLN A 12 -9.40 22.96 -7.60
CA GLN A 12 -8.78 22.96 -8.94
C GLN A 12 -7.42 22.26 -8.94
N TYR A 13 -6.68 22.30 -7.83
CA TYR A 13 -5.41 21.59 -7.71
C TYR A 13 -5.64 20.08 -7.65
N CYS A 14 -6.60 19.59 -6.86
CA CYS A 14 -6.95 18.16 -6.81
C CYS A 14 -7.42 17.62 -8.16
N LEU A 15 -8.06 18.44 -9.00
CA LEU A 15 -8.51 18.05 -10.33
C LEU A 15 -7.40 18.06 -11.40
N THR A 16 -6.46 19.01 -11.32
CA THR A 16 -5.50 19.26 -12.41
C THR A 16 -4.05 18.88 -12.11
N GLY A 17 -3.69 18.74 -10.83
CA GLY A 17 -2.32 18.55 -10.35
C GLY A 17 -1.38 19.73 -10.58
N ASN A 18 -1.86 20.84 -11.16
CA ASN A 18 -1.04 21.97 -11.57
C ASN A 18 -1.31 23.22 -10.72
N ALA A 19 -0.33 23.61 -9.90
CA ALA A 19 -0.46 24.70 -8.94
C ALA A 19 -0.65 26.07 -9.60
N SER A 20 0.01 26.31 -10.74
CA SER A 20 -0.14 27.59 -11.46
C SER A 20 -1.53 27.69 -12.10
N LYS A 21 -2.01 26.63 -12.75
CA LYS A 21 -3.36 26.62 -13.35
C LYS A 21 -4.46 26.71 -12.30
N ALA A 22 -4.29 26.05 -11.15
CA ALA A 22 -5.23 26.13 -10.04
C ALA A 22 -5.29 27.55 -9.45
N ALA A 23 -4.14 28.22 -9.29
CA ALA A 23 -4.08 29.59 -8.79
C ALA A 23 -4.64 30.61 -9.80
N GLU A 24 -4.43 30.39 -11.09
CA GLU A 24 -5.03 31.21 -12.16
C GLU A 24 -6.55 31.11 -12.13
N LYS A 25 -7.10 29.90 -12.09
CA LYS A 25 -8.56 29.66 -11.99
C LYS A 25 -9.16 30.20 -10.69
N ALA A 26 -8.41 30.17 -9.59
CA ALA A 26 -8.84 30.74 -8.32
C ALA A 26 -8.75 32.29 -8.27
N GLY A 27 -8.25 32.93 -9.34
CA GLY A 27 -8.20 34.38 -9.46
C GLY A 27 -7.06 35.04 -8.68
N TYR A 28 -5.89 34.39 -8.62
CA TYR A 28 -4.66 34.98 -8.09
C TYR A 28 -3.88 35.73 -9.18
N ALA A 29 -3.48 36.98 -8.90
CA ALA A 29 -2.78 37.84 -9.85
C ALA A 29 -1.38 37.34 -10.26
N VAL A 30 -0.70 36.58 -9.38
CA VAL A 30 0.61 35.98 -9.66
C VAL A 30 0.52 34.46 -9.47
N PRO A 31 -0.03 33.71 -10.46
CA PRO A 31 -0.39 32.30 -10.28
C PRO A 31 0.79 31.38 -9.93
N LYS A 32 1.97 31.62 -10.51
CA LYS A 32 3.15 30.78 -10.25
C LYS A 32 3.58 30.85 -8.78
N THR A 33 3.81 32.05 -8.27
CA THR A 33 4.25 32.26 -6.88
C THR A 33 3.15 31.89 -5.89
N ALA A 34 1.91 32.31 -6.15
CA ALA A 34 0.76 31.97 -5.30
C ALA A 34 0.53 30.46 -5.26
N GLY A 35 0.57 29.77 -6.41
CA GLY A 35 0.36 28.34 -6.50
C GLY A 35 1.37 27.54 -5.68
N HIS A 36 2.67 27.85 -5.76
CA HIS A 36 3.68 27.19 -4.93
C HIS A 36 3.45 27.41 -3.44
N LYS A 37 3.13 28.64 -3.03
CA LYS A 37 2.82 28.98 -1.64
C LYS A 37 1.60 28.21 -1.12
N LEU A 38 0.49 28.26 -1.87
CA LEU A 38 -0.79 27.67 -1.49
C LEU A 38 -0.73 26.14 -1.47
N LYS A 39 -0.03 25.52 -2.42
CA LYS A 39 0.21 24.06 -2.43
C LYS A 39 0.91 23.62 -1.14
N ASN A 40 1.97 24.33 -0.74
CA ASN A 40 2.72 23.98 0.47
C ASN A 40 1.91 24.28 1.73
N GLN A 41 1.14 25.37 1.73
CA GLN A 41 0.30 25.77 2.87
C GLN A 41 -0.85 24.78 3.12
N PHE A 42 -1.46 24.24 2.08
CA PHE A 42 -2.63 23.36 2.17
C PHE A 42 -2.32 21.90 1.77
N SER A 43 -1.07 21.46 1.96
CA SER A 43 -0.62 20.14 1.53
C SER A 43 -1.44 19.01 2.17
N GLY A 44 -1.71 19.10 3.47
CA GLY A 44 -2.50 18.11 4.20
C GLY A 44 -3.94 18.02 3.70
N GLU A 45 -4.57 19.15 3.39
CA GLU A 45 -5.96 19.13 2.90
C GLU A 45 -6.08 18.72 1.43
N ILE A 46 -5.08 19.07 0.62
CA ILE A 46 -4.94 18.54 -0.74
C ILE A 46 -4.81 17.02 -0.67
N GLU A 47 -3.96 16.50 0.22
CA GLU A 47 -3.77 15.06 0.37
C GLU A 47 -5.06 14.38 0.82
N GLU A 48 -5.73 14.90 1.85
CA GLU A 48 -6.99 14.39 2.35
C GLU A 48 -8.07 14.37 1.26
N ARG A 49 -8.24 15.47 0.54
CA ARG A 49 -9.25 15.57 -0.54
C ARG A 49 -8.92 14.64 -1.70
N THR A 50 -7.64 14.52 -2.08
CA THR A 50 -7.20 13.60 -3.13
C THR A 50 -7.45 12.15 -2.72
N ARG A 51 -7.22 11.81 -1.44
CA ARG A 51 -7.50 10.47 -0.91
C ARG A 51 -8.99 10.13 -0.97
N LYS A 52 -9.86 11.08 -0.61
CA LYS A 52 -11.32 10.91 -0.74
C LYS A 52 -11.75 10.73 -2.19
N MET A 53 -11.24 11.56 -3.10
CA MET A 53 -11.51 11.42 -4.53
C MET A 53 -11.08 10.05 -5.08
N LEU A 54 -9.95 9.51 -4.60
CA LEU A 54 -9.52 8.17 -4.97
C LEU A 54 -10.48 7.09 -4.42
N GLN A 55 -10.94 7.24 -3.17
CA GLN A 55 -11.95 6.33 -2.59
C GLN A 55 -13.26 6.38 -3.37
N ASP A 56 -13.70 7.56 -3.80
CA ASP A 56 -14.91 7.75 -4.60
C ASP A 56 -14.80 7.09 -5.99
N ALA A 57 -13.59 6.91 -6.52
CA ALA A 57 -13.35 6.21 -7.77
C ALA A 57 -13.35 4.67 -7.64
N VAL A 58 -13.25 4.12 -6.42
CA VAL A 58 -13.18 2.67 -6.18
C VAL A 58 -14.41 1.92 -6.74
N PRO A 59 -15.66 2.36 -6.53
CA PRO A 59 -16.83 1.67 -7.07
C PRO A 59 -16.82 1.59 -8.60
N ALA A 60 -16.42 2.67 -9.27
CA ALA A 60 -16.30 2.69 -10.74
C ALA A 60 -15.20 1.72 -11.23
N ALA A 61 -14.05 1.70 -10.56
CA ALA A 61 -12.98 0.75 -10.87
C ALA A 61 -13.41 -0.71 -10.66
N LEU A 62 -14.17 -1.02 -9.59
CA LEU A 62 -14.75 -2.34 -9.36
C LEU A 62 -15.73 -2.74 -10.47
N GLY A 63 -16.57 -1.81 -10.92
CA GLY A 63 -17.46 -2.01 -12.07
C GLY A 63 -16.68 -2.37 -13.33
N GLN A 64 -15.63 -1.61 -13.64
CA GLN A 64 -14.76 -1.88 -14.79
C GLN A 64 -14.07 -3.25 -14.69
N LEU A 65 -13.62 -3.63 -13.50
CA LEU A 65 -12.97 -4.91 -13.26
C LEU A 65 -13.93 -6.09 -13.51
N ARG A 66 -15.20 -5.95 -13.11
CA ARG A 66 -16.27 -6.90 -13.43
C ARG A 66 -16.56 -6.97 -14.94
N THR A 67 -16.56 -5.84 -15.64
CA THR A 67 -16.72 -5.83 -17.10
C THR A 67 -15.57 -6.57 -17.77
N LEU A 68 -14.32 -6.30 -17.37
CA LEU A 68 -13.15 -6.99 -17.92
C LEU A 68 -13.16 -8.49 -17.68
N SER A 69 -13.62 -8.95 -16.50
CA SER A 69 -13.71 -10.38 -16.21
C SER A 69 -14.77 -11.11 -17.05
N ASN A 70 -15.79 -10.41 -17.55
CA ASN A 70 -16.89 -11.02 -18.30
C ASN A 70 -16.74 -10.83 -19.82
N GLU A 71 -16.31 -9.65 -20.27
CA GLU A 71 -16.51 -9.18 -21.64
C GLU A 71 -15.20 -8.90 -22.40
N ALA A 72 -14.03 -8.93 -21.75
CA ALA A 72 -12.77 -8.60 -22.42
C ALA A 72 -12.48 -9.54 -23.60
N LEU A 73 -12.14 -9.01 -24.78
CA LEU A 73 -11.85 -9.82 -25.97
C LEU A 73 -10.59 -10.69 -25.79
N SER A 74 -9.58 -10.16 -25.09
CA SER A 74 -8.35 -10.88 -24.79
C SER A 74 -8.56 -11.83 -23.62
N GLU A 75 -8.34 -13.12 -23.87
CA GLU A 75 -8.39 -14.16 -22.82
C GLU A 75 -7.42 -13.88 -21.68
N ALA A 76 -6.23 -13.37 -22.00
CA ALA A 76 -5.22 -13.00 -21.01
C ALA A 76 -5.71 -11.85 -20.10
N VAL A 77 -6.38 -10.84 -20.66
CA VAL A 77 -6.96 -9.73 -19.88
C VAL A 77 -8.10 -10.23 -19.00
N ARG A 78 -8.96 -11.10 -19.53
CA ARG A 78 -10.06 -11.70 -18.77
C ARG A 78 -9.54 -12.57 -17.62
N LEU A 79 -8.60 -13.48 -17.89
CA LEU A 79 -7.98 -14.32 -16.87
C LEU A 79 -7.29 -13.48 -15.80
N GLY A 80 -6.59 -12.42 -16.21
CA GLY A 80 -5.98 -11.44 -15.32
C GLY A 80 -7.01 -10.81 -14.39
N ALA A 81 -8.11 -10.29 -14.92
CA ALA A 81 -9.19 -9.69 -14.13
C ALA A 81 -9.85 -10.70 -13.17
N VAL A 82 -10.09 -11.94 -13.61
CA VAL A 82 -10.63 -13.01 -12.75
C VAL A 82 -9.68 -13.33 -11.59
N ARG A 83 -8.38 -13.52 -11.86
CA ARG A 83 -7.37 -13.75 -10.82
C ARG A 83 -7.34 -12.60 -9.81
N ASP A 84 -7.38 -11.38 -10.32
CA ASP A 84 -7.40 -10.16 -9.53
C ASP A 84 -8.62 -10.06 -8.58
N ILE A 85 -9.78 -10.59 -8.95
CA ILE A 85 -10.95 -10.70 -8.06
C ILE A 85 -10.66 -11.71 -6.96
N LEU A 86 -10.18 -12.90 -7.33
CA LEU A 86 -9.92 -14.00 -6.39
C LEU A 86 -8.87 -13.62 -5.35
N ASP A 87 -7.78 -12.98 -5.78
CA ASP A 87 -6.71 -12.56 -4.88
C ASP A 87 -7.21 -11.52 -3.86
N ARG A 88 -8.04 -10.56 -4.29
CA ARG A 88 -8.63 -9.54 -3.40
C ARG A 88 -9.72 -10.09 -2.48
N ALA A 89 -10.39 -11.17 -2.88
CA ALA A 89 -11.34 -11.90 -2.04
C ALA A 89 -10.65 -12.86 -1.05
N GLY A 90 -9.32 -12.94 -1.05
CA GLY A 90 -8.55 -13.77 -0.13
C GLY A 90 -8.36 -15.21 -0.60
N TYR A 91 -8.68 -15.54 -1.86
CA TYR A 91 -8.45 -16.87 -2.45
C TYR A 91 -7.06 -17.02 -3.08
N LYS A 92 -6.14 -16.10 -2.79
CA LYS A 92 -4.76 -16.17 -3.27
C LYS A 92 -4.06 -17.38 -2.62
N PRO A 93 -3.39 -18.26 -3.39
CA PRO A 93 -2.58 -19.34 -2.85
C PRO A 93 -1.48 -18.79 -1.91
N VAL A 94 -1.15 -19.56 -0.86
CA VAL A 94 -0.06 -19.22 0.06
C VAL A 94 1.27 -19.16 -0.71
N GLU A 95 1.90 -17.98 -0.75
CA GLU A 95 3.09 -17.75 -1.60
C GLU A 95 4.35 -18.44 -1.07
N ARG A 96 4.52 -18.54 0.26
CA ARG A 96 5.64 -19.24 0.91
C ARG A 96 5.29 -19.54 2.35
N VAL A 97 5.49 -20.78 2.78
CA VAL A 97 5.59 -21.13 4.20
C VAL A 97 7.07 -21.16 4.54
N GLU A 98 7.55 -20.12 5.22
CA GLU A 98 8.88 -20.18 5.82
C GLU A 98 8.76 -20.94 7.15
N SER A 99 9.22 -22.18 7.16
CA SER A 99 9.45 -22.90 8.41
C SER A 99 10.69 -22.30 9.07
N THR A 100 10.51 -21.26 9.90
CA THR A 100 11.59 -20.79 10.77
C THR A 100 11.68 -21.71 11.98
N SER A 101 12.00 -22.98 11.77
CA SER A 101 12.47 -23.84 12.85
C SER A 101 13.82 -23.28 13.29
N ARG A 102 13.85 -22.53 14.40
CA ARG A 102 15.09 -21.97 14.98
C ARG A 102 16.20 -23.03 15.16
N ILE A 103 15.78 -24.29 15.29
CA ILE A 103 16.61 -25.50 15.36
C ILE A 103 17.43 -25.74 14.08
N GLU A 104 16.90 -25.39 12.89
CA GLU A 104 17.57 -25.61 11.61
C GLU A 104 18.60 -24.52 11.28
N THR A 105 18.45 -23.33 11.86
CA THR A 105 19.31 -22.16 11.61
C THR A 105 20.36 -21.92 12.71
N ALA A 106 20.17 -22.49 13.89
CA ALA A 106 21.12 -22.36 14.99
C ALA A 106 22.27 -23.35 14.82
N SER A 107 23.50 -22.89 15.09
CA SER A 107 24.65 -23.80 15.19
C SER A 107 24.42 -24.78 16.32
N MET A 108 24.93 -26.00 16.17
CA MET A 108 24.87 -27.04 17.20
C MET A 108 25.46 -26.56 18.53
N ASP A 109 26.42 -25.64 18.50
CA ASP A 109 27.04 -25.05 19.69
C ASP A 109 26.11 -24.04 20.40
N ASP A 110 25.30 -23.30 19.64
CA ASP A 110 24.32 -22.38 20.23
C ASP A 110 23.16 -23.15 20.87
N LEU A 111 22.72 -24.24 20.23
CA LEU A 111 21.69 -25.13 20.77
C LEU A 111 22.16 -25.83 22.06
N ARG A 112 23.44 -26.24 22.12
CA ARG A 112 24.05 -26.85 23.32
C ARG A 112 24.10 -25.87 24.48
N ARG A 113 24.56 -24.64 24.25
CA ARG A 113 24.64 -23.60 25.28
C ARG A 113 23.26 -23.25 25.86
N GLU A 114 22.22 -23.21 25.02
CA GLU A 114 20.84 -22.95 25.46
C GLU A 114 20.27 -24.15 26.24
N LEU A 115 20.60 -25.39 25.83
CA LEU A 115 20.24 -26.61 26.56
C LEU A 115 20.87 -26.62 27.96
N GLU A 116 22.19 -26.39 28.05
CA GLU A 116 22.94 -26.32 29.31
C GLU A 116 22.40 -25.24 30.25
N ALA A 117 22.02 -24.08 29.71
CA ALA A 117 21.40 -23.01 30.49
C ALA A 117 20.01 -23.39 31.03
N LEU A 118 19.27 -24.26 30.34
CA LEU A 118 17.93 -24.73 30.75
C LEU A 118 17.99 -25.93 31.70
N THR A 119 18.92 -26.87 31.50
CA THR A 119 19.05 -28.09 32.31
C THR A 119 19.97 -27.92 33.51
N GLY A 120 20.84 -26.90 33.53
CA GLY A 120 21.72 -26.57 34.65
C GLY A 120 22.80 -27.62 34.94
N SER A 121 23.00 -28.59 34.03
CA SER A 121 24.00 -29.66 34.13
C SER A 121 24.71 -29.87 32.80
N ASP A 122 26.03 -30.09 32.88
CA ASP A 122 26.93 -30.48 31.79
C ASP A 122 26.80 -32.00 31.54
N GLU A 123 25.57 -32.46 31.34
CA GLU A 123 25.29 -33.88 31.23
C GLU A 123 25.55 -34.33 29.79
N ALA A 124 26.69 -35.00 29.60
CA ALA A 124 27.11 -35.58 28.34
C ALA A 124 25.94 -36.36 27.72
N ILE A 125 25.58 -35.99 26.48
CA ILE A 125 24.56 -36.68 25.70
C ILE A 125 24.90 -38.18 25.72
N PRO A 126 24.06 -39.04 26.32
CA PRO A 126 24.36 -40.47 26.34
C PRO A 126 24.49 -40.93 24.88
N GLU A 127 25.61 -41.60 24.58
CA GLU A 127 25.84 -42.22 23.29
C GLU A 127 24.61 -43.02 22.92
N ARG A 128 24.06 -42.73 21.73
CA ARG A 128 22.90 -43.44 21.21
C ARG A 128 23.15 -44.94 21.34
N LEU A 129 22.37 -45.63 22.16
CA LEU A 129 22.24 -47.07 21.98
C LEU A 129 21.66 -47.28 20.59
N ASN A 130 22.43 -47.99 19.77
CA ASN A 130 22.09 -48.39 18.40
C ASN A 130 20.63 -48.85 18.24
#